data_AF-A0A381J7U8-F1
#
_entry.id   AF-A0A381J7U8-F1
#
_cell.length_a   1.000
_cell.length_b   1.000
_cell.length_c   1.000
_cell.angle_alpha   90.00
_cell.angle_beta   90.00
_cell.angle_gamma   90.00
#
_symmetry.space_group_name_H-M   'P 1'
#
loop_
_entity.id
_entity.type
_entity.pdbx_description
1 polymer ?
#
loop_
_entity_poly.entity_id
_entity_poly.type
_entity_poly.pdbx_seq_one_letter_code
_entity_poly.pdbx_strand_id
1 'polypeptide(L)'
;MGTKIKNTKFYLNRWRKEEGVLGPIYAMLYIVLKTLNCIFVIFLTSNAIFILEEKGDPLKALFIIMVMVSSYALSCTFENYCYQKLNASLFLYRILEMPHLFLKFLKLPYEYIESSKGKKDFEKAYEAIGVGNEIGVEEVTRSLLNLVVDLCSLIIFAFVSARLHPLIMIVLIVTGSFRVIKDVKNRKWILNHQDEKNSLVYENYYLYRKCLDDKIGKDVRIYKMQKWFSDKFRFLR
;
A
#
# COMPACT_ATOMS: atom_id res chain seq x y z
N MET A 1 -20.89 -2.99 8.67
CA MET A 1 -20.36 -3.10 7.28
C MET A 1 -20.72 -1.89 6.41
N GLY A 2 -21.94 -1.35 6.50
CA GLY A 2 -22.40 -0.22 5.64
C GLY A 2 -21.64 1.12 5.77
N THR A 3 -21.10 1.46 6.95
CA THR A 3 -20.30 2.69 7.15
C THR A 3 -18.95 2.67 6.43
N LYS A 4 -18.28 1.51 6.37
CA LYS A 4 -16.97 1.38 5.69
C LYS A 4 -17.11 1.53 4.17
N ILE A 5 -18.14 0.93 3.57
CA ILE A 5 -18.41 1.01 2.13
C ILE A 5 -18.77 2.45 1.72
N LYS A 6 -19.53 3.17 2.55
CA LYS A 6 -19.88 4.58 2.34
C LYS A 6 -18.63 5.47 2.34
N ASN A 7 -17.68 5.22 3.24
CA ASN A 7 -16.42 5.95 3.31
C ASN A 7 -15.53 5.66 2.10
N THR A 8 -15.46 4.41 1.65
CA THR A 8 -14.72 4.03 0.43
C THR A 8 -15.25 4.76 -0.81
N LYS A 9 -16.57 4.80 -1.00
CA LYS A 9 -17.20 5.52 -2.12
C LYS A 9 -16.94 7.03 -2.06
N PHE A 10 -16.84 7.59 -0.85
CA PHE A 10 -16.52 8.99 -0.64
C PHE A 10 -15.11 9.33 -1.16
N TYR A 11 -14.08 8.56 -0.79
CA TYR A 11 -12.71 8.81 -1.22
C TYR A 11 -12.53 8.66 -2.74
N LEU A 12 -13.11 7.63 -3.35
CA LEU A 12 -13.07 7.45 -4.81
C LEU A 12 -13.76 8.59 -5.57
N ASN A 13 -14.92 9.04 -5.10
CA ASN A 13 -15.61 10.17 -5.72
C ASN A 13 -14.86 11.49 -5.58
N ARG A 14 -14.15 11.67 -4.46
CA ARG A 14 -13.38 12.87 -4.20
C ARG A 14 -12.09 12.89 -5.02
N TRP A 15 -11.38 11.78 -5.09
CA TRP A 15 -10.25 11.58 -6.02
C TRP A 15 -10.65 11.89 -7.47
N ARG A 16 -11.77 11.32 -7.95
CA ARG A 16 -12.29 11.61 -9.30
C ARG A 16 -12.61 13.08 -9.54
N LYS A 17 -13.02 13.83 -8.52
CA LYS A 17 -13.33 15.26 -8.67
C LYS A 17 -12.07 16.11 -8.83
N GLU A 18 -11.01 15.78 -8.10
CA GLU A 18 -9.75 16.54 -8.12
C GLU A 18 -8.91 16.24 -9.38
N GLU A 19 -8.81 14.97 -9.78
CA GLU A 19 -8.02 14.52 -10.94
C GLU A 19 -8.77 14.58 -12.27
N GLY A 20 -10.09 14.76 -12.23
CA GLY A 20 -10.95 14.71 -13.42
C GLY A 20 -11.02 13.31 -14.04
N VAL A 21 -11.05 13.23 -15.37
CA VAL A 21 -11.28 11.99 -16.13
C VAL A 21 -10.00 11.15 -16.28
N LEU A 22 -8.82 11.76 -16.19
CA LEU A 22 -7.53 11.09 -16.45
C LEU A 22 -7.17 10.05 -15.38
N GLY A 23 -7.32 10.38 -14.08
CA GLY A 23 -7.06 9.45 -12.99
C GLY A 23 -7.80 8.11 -13.11
N PRO A 24 -9.15 8.11 -13.27
CA PRO A 24 -9.92 6.89 -13.48
C PRO A 24 -9.53 6.10 -14.74
N ILE A 25 -9.15 6.78 -15.83
CA ILE A 25 -8.68 6.11 -17.05
C ILE A 25 -7.37 5.36 -16.77
N TYR A 26 -6.40 5.99 -16.09
CA TYR A 26 -5.14 5.33 -15.73
C TYR A 26 -5.37 4.16 -14.76
N ALA A 27 -6.30 4.29 -13.81
CA ALA A 27 -6.69 3.17 -12.95
C ALA A 27 -7.30 2.01 -13.75
N MET A 28 -8.19 2.29 -14.69
CA MET A 28 -8.82 1.26 -15.52
C MET A 28 -7.78 0.56 -16.42
N LEU A 29 -6.90 1.33 -17.07
CA LEU A 29 -5.79 0.80 -17.87
C LEU A 29 -4.86 -0.05 -17.02
N TYR A 30 -4.48 0.43 -15.83
CA TYR A 30 -3.66 -0.33 -14.88
C TYR A 30 -4.31 -1.66 -14.52
N ILE A 31 -5.62 -1.66 -14.18
CA ILE A 31 -6.34 -2.89 -13.83
C ILE A 31 -6.32 -3.88 -15.01
N VAL A 32 -6.64 -3.42 -16.21
CA VAL A 32 -6.68 -4.26 -17.41
C VAL A 32 -5.29 -4.82 -17.71
N LEU A 33 -4.26 -3.99 -17.76
CA LEU A 33 -2.89 -4.41 -18.07
C LEU A 33 -2.32 -5.37 -17.02
N LYS A 34 -2.56 -5.11 -15.74
CA LYS A 34 -2.12 -5.99 -14.65
C LYS A 34 -2.79 -7.36 -14.73
N THR A 35 -4.07 -7.36 -15.04
CA THR A 35 -4.86 -8.58 -15.23
C THR A 35 -4.37 -9.35 -16.47
N LEU A 36 -4.05 -8.67 -17.57
CA LEU A 36 -3.45 -9.27 -18.77
C LEU A 36 -2.07 -9.86 -18.50
N ASN A 37 -1.23 -9.20 -17.70
CA ASN A 37 0.08 -9.71 -17.31
C ASN A 37 -0.02 -11.06 -16.60
N CYS A 38 -1.05 -11.27 -15.78
CA CYS A 38 -1.32 -12.58 -15.17
C CYS A 38 -1.56 -13.66 -16.22
N ILE A 39 -2.30 -13.36 -17.28
CA ILE A 39 -2.55 -14.27 -18.39
C ILE A 39 -1.25 -14.57 -19.16
N PHE A 40 -0.44 -13.54 -19.46
CA PHE A 40 0.85 -13.73 -20.14
C PHE A 40 1.79 -14.68 -19.39
N VAL A 41 1.87 -14.58 -18.06
CA VAL A 41 2.73 -15.47 -17.25
C VAL A 41 2.28 -16.93 -17.35
N ILE A 42 0.96 -17.18 -17.34
CA ILE A 42 0.40 -18.52 -17.48
C ILE A 42 0.72 -19.09 -18.88
N PHE A 43 0.53 -18.31 -19.94
CA PHE A 43 0.86 -18.76 -21.30
C PHE A 43 2.35 -18.97 -21.52
N LEU A 44 3.19 -18.10 -20.95
CA LEU A 44 4.64 -18.19 -21.07
C LEU A 44 5.16 -19.47 -20.41
N THR A 45 4.67 -19.80 -19.21
CA THR A 45 5.06 -21.03 -18.51
C THR A 45 4.57 -22.30 -19.22
N SER A 46 3.32 -22.32 -19.70
CA SER A 46 2.76 -23.47 -20.41
C SER A 46 3.48 -23.74 -21.75
N ASN A 47 3.68 -22.70 -22.56
CA ASN A 47 4.31 -22.86 -23.88
C ASN A 47 5.82 -23.12 -23.77
N ALA A 48 6.50 -22.56 -22.76
CA ALA A 48 7.91 -22.85 -22.54
C ALA A 48 8.14 -24.34 -22.26
N ILE A 49 7.28 -24.98 -21.46
CA ILE A 49 7.38 -26.43 -21.18
C ILE A 49 7.12 -27.24 -22.46
N PHE A 50 6.06 -26.91 -23.21
CA PHE A 50 5.72 -27.61 -24.45
C PHE A 50 6.86 -27.56 -25.48
N ILE A 51 7.46 -26.38 -25.68
CA ILE A 51 8.58 -26.18 -26.61
C ILE A 51 9.85 -26.93 -26.17
N LEU A 52 10.06 -27.11 -24.87
CA LEU A 52 11.19 -27.86 -24.33
C LEU A 52 10.99 -29.39 -24.40
N GLU A 53 9.75 -29.85 -24.32
CA GLU A 53 9.39 -31.27 -24.46
C GLU A 53 9.38 -31.72 -25.93
N GLU A 54 8.99 -30.83 -26.84
CA GLU A 54 9.05 -31.08 -28.27
C GLU A 54 10.52 -31.12 -28.71
N LYS A 55 10.99 -32.27 -29.21
CA LYS A 55 12.37 -32.47 -29.71
C LYS A 55 12.62 -31.73 -31.04
N GLY A 56 12.28 -30.45 -31.08
CA GLY A 56 12.45 -29.56 -32.22
C GLY A 56 13.86 -28.95 -32.30
N ASP A 57 14.04 -28.09 -33.31
CA ASP A 57 15.28 -27.33 -33.49
C ASP A 57 15.46 -26.32 -32.32
N PRO A 58 16.55 -26.44 -31.53
CA PRO A 58 16.75 -25.64 -30.33
C PRO A 58 16.84 -24.14 -30.62
N LEU A 59 17.29 -23.75 -31.81
CA LEU A 59 17.38 -22.33 -32.18
C LEU A 59 16.00 -21.70 -32.40
N LYS A 60 15.06 -22.45 -33.00
CA LYS A 60 13.67 -21.99 -33.20
C LYS A 60 12.93 -21.88 -31.87
N ALA A 61 13.12 -22.85 -30.98
CA ALA A 61 12.59 -22.83 -29.62
C ALA A 61 13.04 -21.58 -28.84
N LEU A 62 14.34 -21.28 -28.89
CA LEU A 62 14.93 -20.13 -28.21
C LEU A 62 14.36 -18.81 -28.77
N PHE A 63 14.24 -18.69 -30.09
CA PHE A 63 13.66 -17.51 -30.73
C PHE A 63 12.21 -17.26 -30.30
N ILE A 64 11.37 -18.31 -30.26
CA ILE A 64 9.97 -18.20 -29.82
C ILE A 64 9.89 -17.72 -28.36
N ILE A 65 10.68 -18.34 -27.47
CA ILE A 65 10.72 -17.95 -26.05
C ILE A 65 11.16 -16.48 -25.91
N MET A 66 12.17 -16.05 -26.68
CA MET A 66 12.66 -14.67 -26.64
C MET A 66 11.59 -13.66 -27.05
N VAL A 67 10.80 -13.96 -28.09
CA VAL A 67 9.68 -13.12 -28.53
C VAL A 67 8.58 -13.06 -27.45
N MET A 68 8.26 -14.20 -26.82
CA MET A 68 7.27 -14.25 -25.75
C MET A 68 7.73 -13.44 -24.52
N VAL A 69 8.99 -13.60 -24.08
CA VAL A 69 9.55 -12.83 -22.96
C VAL A 69 9.59 -11.34 -23.29
N SER A 70 9.97 -10.97 -24.51
CA SER A 70 10.03 -9.56 -24.95
C SER A 70 8.65 -8.91 -24.96
N SER A 71 7.63 -9.62 -25.46
CA SER A 71 6.25 -9.11 -25.44
C SER A 71 5.68 -8.98 -24.02
N TYR A 72 5.97 -9.93 -23.13
CA TYR A 72 5.64 -9.81 -21.71
C TYR A 72 6.35 -8.62 -21.06
N ALA A 73 7.65 -8.44 -21.32
CA ALA A 73 8.43 -7.32 -20.78
C ALA A 73 7.85 -5.96 -21.22
N LEU A 74 7.45 -5.83 -22.50
CA LEU A 74 6.77 -4.64 -23.01
C LEU A 74 5.41 -4.40 -22.32
N SER A 75 4.65 -5.45 -22.03
CA SER A 75 3.39 -5.31 -21.30
C SER A 75 3.62 -4.87 -19.85
N CYS A 76 4.64 -5.41 -19.18
CA CYS A 76 5.05 -4.98 -17.85
C CYS A 76 5.53 -3.52 -17.79
N THR A 77 6.29 -3.06 -18.78
CA THR A 77 6.74 -1.65 -18.79
C THR A 77 5.56 -0.70 -18.97
N PHE A 78 4.58 -1.05 -19.81
CA PHE A 78 3.37 -0.25 -20.00
C PHE A 78 2.47 -0.25 -18.75
N GLU A 79 2.31 -1.41 -18.10
CA GLU A 79 1.63 -1.53 -16.82
C GLU A 79 2.29 -0.63 -15.76
N ASN A 80 3.62 -0.70 -15.63
CA ASN A 80 4.37 0.13 -14.70
C ASN A 80 4.22 1.62 -15.01
N TYR A 81 4.20 2.02 -16.28
CA TYR A 81 3.95 3.41 -16.66
C TYR A 81 2.57 3.89 -16.19
N CYS A 82 1.51 3.10 -16.43
CA CYS A 82 0.17 3.39 -15.95
C CYS A 82 0.11 3.45 -14.41
N TYR A 83 0.80 2.53 -13.73
CA TYR A 83 0.88 2.50 -12.28
C TYR A 83 1.56 3.76 -11.71
N GLN A 84 2.65 4.22 -12.33
CA GLN A 84 3.33 5.44 -11.91
C GLN A 84 2.47 6.69 -12.13
N LYS A 85 1.72 6.76 -13.24
CA LYS A 85 0.75 7.85 -13.46
C LYS A 85 -0.38 7.81 -12.44
N LEU A 86 -0.90 6.63 -12.12
CA LEU A 86 -1.91 6.45 -11.08
C LEU A 86 -1.40 6.91 -9.71
N ASN A 87 -0.17 6.53 -9.33
CA ASN A 87 0.42 6.95 -8.05
C ASN A 87 0.65 8.45 -7.99
N ALA A 88 1.15 9.06 -9.07
CA ALA A 88 1.30 10.52 -9.12
C ALA A 88 -0.05 11.23 -8.94
N SER A 89 -1.11 10.66 -9.52
CA SER A 89 -2.48 11.14 -9.38
C SER A 89 -3.01 11.04 -7.95
N LEU A 90 -2.81 9.89 -7.31
CA LEU A 90 -3.23 9.67 -5.92
C LEU A 90 -2.44 10.56 -4.94
N PHE A 91 -1.17 10.78 -5.22
CA PHE A 91 -0.31 11.71 -4.47
C PHE A 91 -0.79 13.17 -4.60
N LEU A 92 -1.10 13.63 -5.81
CA LEU A 92 -1.64 14.98 -6.04
C LEU A 92 -2.95 15.17 -5.28
N TYR A 93 -3.86 14.20 -5.39
CA TYR A 93 -5.11 14.17 -4.65
C TYR A 93 -4.89 14.29 -3.13
N ARG A 94 -3.95 13.54 -2.56
CA ARG A 94 -3.59 13.64 -1.14
C ARG A 94 -3.12 15.04 -0.76
N ILE A 95 -2.28 15.68 -1.57
CA ILE A 95 -1.80 17.04 -1.32
C ILE A 95 -2.94 18.06 -1.36
N LEU A 96 -3.87 17.93 -2.31
CA LEU A 96 -5.01 18.85 -2.46
C LEU A 96 -6.00 18.76 -1.29
N GLU A 97 -5.99 17.69 -0.51
CA GLU A 97 -6.79 17.58 0.72
C GLU A 97 -6.17 18.33 1.91
N MET A 98 -4.87 18.63 1.91
CA MET A 98 -4.21 19.33 3.02
C MET A 98 -4.81 20.71 3.31
N PRO A 99 -5.02 21.60 2.32
CA PRO A 99 -5.68 22.89 2.55
C PRO A 99 -7.08 22.74 3.17
N HIS A 100 -7.84 21.74 2.75
CA HIS A 100 -9.18 21.47 3.28
C HIS A 100 -9.15 21.10 4.76
N LEU A 101 -8.16 20.29 5.17
CA LEU A 101 -7.94 19.95 6.57
C LEU A 101 -7.65 21.21 7.41
N PHE A 102 -6.69 22.04 6.98
CA PHE A 102 -6.32 23.26 7.71
C PHE A 102 -7.45 24.28 7.77
N LEU A 103 -8.17 24.51 6.66
CA LEU A 103 -9.32 25.40 6.63
C LEU A 103 -10.46 24.91 7.52
N LYS A 104 -10.65 23.60 7.64
CA LYS A 104 -11.64 23.04 8.57
C LYS A 104 -11.21 23.27 10.01
N PHE A 105 -9.93 23.08 10.32
CA PHE A 105 -9.37 23.29 11.64
C PHE A 105 -9.50 24.75 12.10
N LEU A 106 -9.21 25.72 11.22
CA LEU A 106 -9.36 27.15 11.51
C LEU A 106 -10.80 27.59 11.84
N LYS A 107 -11.81 26.79 11.46
CA LYS A 107 -13.23 27.07 11.72
C LYS A 107 -13.77 26.39 12.98
N LEU A 108 -12.98 25.55 13.64
CA LEU A 108 -13.40 24.86 14.85
C LEU A 108 -13.31 25.80 16.08
N PRO A 109 -14.16 25.61 17.11
CA PRO A 109 -14.07 26.37 18.34
C PRO A 109 -12.68 26.21 18.99
N TYR A 110 -12.13 27.31 19.50
CA TYR A 110 -10.82 27.32 20.15
C TYR A 110 -10.74 26.32 21.31
N GLU A 111 -11.80 26.21 22.11
CA GLU A 111 -11.90 25.23 23.21
C GLU A 111 -11.75 23.77 22.73
N TYR A 112 -12.29 23.45 21.55
CA TYR A 112 -12.14 22.11 20.98
C TYR A 112 -10.70 21.86 20.55
N ILE A 113 -10.08 22.83 19.88
CA ILE A 113 -8.72 22.74 19.36
C ILE A 113 -7.70 22.53 20.48
N GLU A 114 -7.84 23.24 21.60
CA GLU A 114 -6.93 23.11 22.74
C GLU A 114 -7.17 21.85 23.58
N SER A 115 -8.37 21.26 23.49
CA SER A 115 -8.70 20.02 24.18
C SER A 115 -7.80 18.86 23.73
N SER A 116 -7.55 17.90 24.64
CA SER A 116 -6.81 16.67 24.31
C SER A 116 -7.45 15.90 23.14
N LYS A 117 -8.78 15.93 23.05
CA LYS A 117 -9.53 15.27 21.97
C LYS A 117 -9.30 15.95 20.63
N GLY A 118 -9.40 17.28 20.55
CA GLY A 118 -9.18 18.02 19.31
C GLY A 118 -7.75 17.89 18.78
N LYS A 119 -6.75 17.89 19.67
CA LYS A 119 -5.35 17.62 19.32
C LYS A 119 -5.18 16.23 18.71
N LYS A 120 -5.74 15.19 19.34
CA LYS A 120 -5.69 13.81 18.82
C LYS A 120 -6.43 13.65 17.48
N ASP A 121 -7.57 14.30 17.31
CA ASP A 121 -8.33 14.22 16.06
C ASP A 121 -7.60 14.93 14.92
N PHE A 122 -6.95 16.07 15.22
CA PHE A 122 -6.09 16.76 14.26
C PHE A 122 -4.87 15.92 13.88
N GLU A 123 -4.18 15.34 14.87
CA GLU A 123 -3.01 14.47 14.63
C GLU A 123 -3.40 13.28 13.74
N LYS A 124 -4.52 12.60 14.03
CA LYS A 124 -5.03 11.50 13.18
C LYS A 124 -5.36 11.95 11.75
N ALA A 125 -6.00 13.10 11.61
CA ALA A 125 -6.36 13.62 10.29
C ALA A 125 -5.13 14.08 9.50
N TYR A 126 -4.15 14.67 10.19
CA TYR A 126 -2.86 15.04 9.63
C TYR A 126 -2.04 13.80 9.25
N GLU A 127 -2.01 12.75 10.07
CA GLU A 127 -1.35 11.49 9.71
C GLU A 127 -1.99 10.84 8.47
N ALA A 128 -3.32 10.86 8.38
CA ALA A 128 -4.03 10.27 7.26
C ALA A 128 -3.78 10.98 5.91
N ILE A 129 -3.35 12.24 5.91
CA ILE A 129 -3.18 13.06 4.69
C ILE A 129 -1.72 13.48 4.49
N GLY A 130 -1.03 13.87 5.55
CA GLY A 130 0.32 14.44 5.53
C GLY A 130 1.46 13.43 5.61
N VAL A 131 1.24 12.22 6.13
CA VAL A 131 2.33 11.27 6.43
C VAL A 131 2.46 10.21 5.33
N GLY A 132 3.41 10.47 4.41
CA GLY A 132 3.89 9.47 3.45
C GLY A 132 2.89 9.03 2.39
N ASN A 133 3.38 8.19 1.47
CA ASN A 133 2.57 7.65 0.39
C ASN A 133 1.90 6.33 0.80
N GLU A 134 2.51 5.56 1.69
CA GLU A 134 2.10 4.20 2.09
C GLU A 134 1.08 4.15 3.23
N ILE A 135 0.52 5.30 3.63
CA ILE A 135 -0.38 5.42 4.78
C ILE A 135 -1.56 6.31 4.39
N GLY A 136 -2.68 6.14 5.10
CA GLY A 136 -3.79 7.09 5.05
C GLY A 136 -4.63 6.97 3.77
N VAL A 137 -5.12 8.12 3.29
CA VAL A 137 -6.15 8.17 2.24
C VAL A 137 -5.64 7.69 0.88
N GLU A 138 -4.36 7.95 0.57
CA GLU A 138 -3.70 7.50 -0.66
C GLU A 138 -3.63 5.96 -0.70
N GLU A 139 -3.09 5.35 0.36
CA GLU A 139 -2.95 3.90 0.43
C GLU A 139 -4.31 3.20 0.47
N VAL A 140 -5.31 3.73 1.19
CA VAL A 140 -6.66 3.17 1.15
C VAL A 140 -7.21 3.12 -0.27
N THR A 141 -7.04 4.20 -1.04
CA THR A 141 -7.54 4.28 -2.42
C THR A 141 -6.76 3.34 -3.35
N ARG A 142 -5.44 3.29 -3.22
CA ARG A 142 -4.58 2.35 -3.98
C ARG A 142 -4.88 0.89 -3.66
N SER A 143 -4.96 0.54 -2.38
CA SER A 143 -5.31 -0.81 -1.90
C SER A 143 -6.66 -1.27 -2.44
N LEU A 144 -7.64 -0.38 -2.63
CA LEU A 144 -8.92 -0.73 -3.23
C LEU A 144 -8.80 -1.09 -4.71
N LEU A 145 -7.99 -0.35 -5.47
CA LEU A 145 -7.72 -0.66 -6.88
C LEU A 145 -6.95 -1.98 -7.00
N ASN A 146 -5.94 -2.19 -6.16
CA ASN A 146 -5.19 -3.44 -6.10
C ASN A 146 -6.07 -4.62 -5.72
N LEU A 147 -7.04 -4.43 -4.81
CA LEU A 147 -8.01 -5.47 -4.48
C LEU A 147 -8.83 -5.90 -5.70
N VAL A 148 -9.22 -4.97 -6.57
CA VAL A 148 -9.92 -5.30 -7.82
C VAL A 148 -9.02 -6.11 -8.76
N VAL A 149 -7.76 -5.68 -8.92
CA VAL A 149 -6.77 -6.44 -9.68
C VAL A 149 -6.62 -7.86 -9.15
N ASP A 150 -6.38 -8.00 -7.85
CA ASP A 150 -6.15 -9.30 -7.20
C ASP A 150 -7.36 -10.21 -7.38
N LEU A 151 -8.59 -9.68 -7.26
CA LEU A 151 -9.81 -10.43 -7.51
C LEU A 151 -9.93 -10.87 -8.98
N CYS A 152 -9.67 -9.98 -9.94
CA CYS A 152 -9.70 -10.31 -11.36
C CYS A 152 -8.66 -11.38 -11.72
N SER A 153 -7.41 -11.21 -11.27
CA SER A 153 -6.34 -12.18 -11.46
C SER A 153 -6.64 -13.51 -10.79
N LEU A 154 -7.24 -13.50 -9.59
CA LEU A 154 -7.66 -14.71 -8.90
C LEU A 154 -8.76 -15.45 -9.66
N ILE A 155 -9.77 -14.75 -10.19
CA ILE A 155 -10.84 -15.37 -10.99
C ILE A 155 -10.27 -16.03 -12.24
N ILE A 156 -9.38 -15.34 -12.96
CA ILE A 156 -8.72 -15.88 -14.16
C ILE A 156 -7.90 -17.11 -13.82
N PHE A 157 -7.04 -16.99 -12.80
CA PHE A 157 -6.19 -18.08 -12.37
C PHE A 157 -7.01 -19.29 -11.91
N ALA A 158 -8.10 -19.06 -11.18
CA ALA A 158 -9.04 -20.09 -10.76
C ALA A 158 -9.67 -20.76 -12.00
N PHE A 159 -10.20 -19.99 -12.95
CA PHE A 159 -10.83 -20.55 -14.15
C PHE A 159 -9.87 -21.40 -15.00
N VAL A 160 -8.64 -20.94 -15.18
CA VAL A 160 -7.59 -21.71 -15.88
C VAL A 160 -7.24 -22.98 -15.09
N SER A 161 -7.07 -22.88 -13.77
CA SER A 161 -6.72 -24.01 -12.91
C SER A 161 -7.82 -25.07 -12.82
N ALA A 162 -9.10 -24.65 -12.84
CA ALA A 162 -10.25 -25.57 -12.85
C ALA A 162 -10.25 -26.49 -14.07
N ARG A 163 -9.79 -25.99 -15.22
CA ARG A 163 -9.68 -26.79 -16.45
C ARG A 163 -8.57 -27.84 -16.38
N LEU A 164 -7.53 -27.59 -15.59
CA LEU A 164 -6.41 -28.52 -15.40
C LEU A 164 -6.78 -29.67 -14.48
N HIS A 165 -7.19 -29.39 -13.23
CA HIS A 165 -7.57 -30.44 -12.28
C HIS A 165 -8.39 -29.90 -11.10
N PRO A 166 -9.55 -30.51 -10.74
CA PRO A 166 -10.40 -30.05 -9.63
C PRO A 166 -9.70 -29.99 -8.26
N LEU A 167 -8.74 -30.88 -8.00
CA LEU A 167 -7.94 -30.87 -6.76
C LEU A 167 -7.17 -29.56 -6.54
N ILE A 168 -6.74 -28.88 -7.61
CA ILE A 168 -5.98 -27.61 -7.49
C ILE A 168 -6.86 -26.55 -6.82
N MET A 169 -8.17 -26.53 -7.11
CA MET A 169 -9.11 -25.63 -6.45
C MET A 169 -9.22 -25.86 -4.96
N ILE A 170 -9.24 -27.13 -4.52
CA ILE A 170 -9.28 -27.48 -3.11
C ILE A 170 -8.04 -26.94 -2.40
N VAL A 171 -6.85 -27.15 -3.00
CA VAL A 171 -5.58 -26.64 -2.44
C VAL A 171 -5.58 -25.11 -2.36
N LEU A 172 -6.09 -24.40 -3.38
CA LEU A 172 -6.19 -22.94 -3.37
C LEU A 172 -7.13 -22.42 -2.28
N ILE A 173 -8.28 -23.05 -2.08
CA ILE A 173 -9.23 -22.67 -1.03
C ILE A 173 -8.62 -22.88 0.35
N VAL A 174 -7.97 -24.03 0.58
CA VAL A 174 -7.36 -24.35 1.87
C VAL A 174 -6.21 -23.37 2.19
N THR A 175 -5.28 -23.17 1.25
CA THR A 175 -4.14 -22.28 1.44
C THR A 175 -4.56 -20.82 1.57
N GLY A 176 -5.50 -20.36 0.75
CA GLY A 176 -6.08 -19.01 0.84
C GLY A 176 -6.79 -18.77 2.18
N SER A 177 -7.61 -19.72 2.63
CA SER A 177 -8.29 -19.62 3.93
C SER A 177 -7.31 -19.53 5.08
N PHE A 178 -6.26 -20.36 5.06
CA PHE A 178 -5.22 -20.33 6.10
C PHE A 178 -4.49 -18.99 6.14
N ARG A 179 -4.17 -18.42 4.97
CA ARG A 179 -3.56 -17.08 4.85
C ARG A 179 -4.46 -16.00 5.45
N VAL A 180 -5.75 -15.98 5.10
CA VAL A 180 -6.71 -15.01 5.64
C VAL A 180 -6.82 -15.12 7.16
N ILE A 181 -6.90 -16.32 7.71
CA ILE A 181 -6.98 -16.53 9.16
C ILE A 181 -5.72 -15.98 9.85
N LYS A 182 -4.53 -16.26 9.30
CA LYS A 182 -3.27 -15.72 9.84
C LYS A 182 -3.23 -14.20 9.77
N ASP A 183 -3.61 -13.60 8.64
CA ASP A 183 -3.59 -12.15 8.47
C ASP A 183 -4.56 -11.44 9.41
N VAL A 184 -5.76 -11.99 9.62
CA VAL A 184 -6.74 -11.45 10.58
C VAL A 184 -6.19 -11.51 12.01
N LYS A 185 -5.59 -12.65 12.41
CA LYS A 185 -4.98 -12.79 13.74
C LYS A 185 -3.82 -11.81 13.93
N ASN A 186 -2.94 -11.69 12.94
CA ASN A 186 -1.81 -10.78 12.97
C ASN A 186 -2.26 -9.32 13.08
N ARG A 187 -3.23 -8.90 12.26
CA ARG A 187 -3.80 -7.53 12.33
C ARG A 187 -4.43 -7.25 13.69
N LYS A 188 -5.16 -8.20 14.25
CA LYS A 188 -5.75 -8.05 15.59
C LYS A 188 -4.68 -7.91 16.67
N TRP A 189 -3.60 -8.69 16.57
CA TRP A 189 -2.46 -8.58 17.48
C TRP A 189 -1.78 -7.21 17.37
N ILE A 190 -1.51 -6.73 16.15
CA ILE A 190 -0.92 -5.40 15.92
C ILE A 190 -1.79 -4.29 16.51
N LEU A 191 -3.11 -4.32 16.27
CA LEU A 191 -4.05 -3.33 16.80
C LEU A 191 -4.08 -3.33 18.33
N ASN A 192 -4.04 -4.51 18.95
CA ASN A 192 -4.06 -4.63 20.41
C ASN A 192 -2.77 -4.14 21.09
N HIS A 193 -1.62 -4.17 20.39
CA HIS A 193 -0.33 -3.70 20.90
C HIS A 193 0.07 -2.34 20.31
N GLN A 194 -0.87 -1.66 19.65
CA GLN A 194 -0.61 -0.39 18.98
C GLN A 194 -0.31 0.73 19.99
N ASP A 195 -1.01 0.76 21.12
CA ASP A 195 -0.78 1.77 22.18
C ASP A 195 0.61 1.62 22.80
N GLU A 196 1.06 0.39 23.05
CA GLU A 196 2.39 0.10 23.57
C GLU A 196 3.48 0.53 22.57
N LYS A 197 3.33 0.16 21.30
CA LYS A 197 4.24 0.57 20.23
C LYS A 197 4.28 2.08 20.05
N ASN A 198 3.12 2.73 20.04
CA ASN A 198 3.02 4.18 19.91
C ASN A 198 3.71 4.88 21.08
N SER A 199 3.55 4.38 22.31
CA SER A 199 4.20 4.96 23.49
C SER A 199 5.73 4.98 23.36
N LEU A 200 6.33 3.88 22.88
CA LEU A 200 7.77 3.77 22.65
C LEU A 200 8.24 4.66 21.50
N VAL A 201 7.46 4.74 20.41
CA VAL A 201 7.76 5.62 19.26
C VAL A 201 7.71 7.09 19.68
N TYR A 202 6.70 7.49 20.45
CA TYR A 202 6.59 8.86 20.97
C TYR A 202 7.74 9.20 21.94
N GLU A 203 8.11 8.28 22.84
CA GLU A 203 9.27 8.46 23.73
C GLU A 203 10.56 8.64 22.93
N ASN A 204 10.81 7.79 21.93
CA ASN A 204 11.99 7.87 21.08
C ASN A 204 12.01 9.18 20.25
N TYR A 205 10.88 9.56 19.66
CA TYR A 205 10.78 10.80 18.89
C TYR A 205 10.99 12.04 19.77
N TYR A 206 10.42 12.04 20.98
CA TYR A 206 10.61 13.12 21.95
C TYR A 206 12.09 13.27 22.35
N LEU A 207 12.75 12.16 22.70
CA LEU A 207 14.17 12.15 23.06
C LEU A 207 15.04 12.61 21.89
N TYR A 208 14.77 12.12 20.68
CA TYR A 208 15.45 12.54 19.46
C TYR A 208 15.33 14.06 19.22
N ARG A 209 14.12 14.61 19.31
CA ARG A 209 13.87 16.05 19.14
C ARG A 209 14.57 16.88 20.21
N LYS A 210 14.62 16.39 21.45
CA LYS A 210 15.31 17.05 22.57
C LYS A 210 16.83 17.02 22.42
N CYS A 211 17.40 15.98 21.83
CA CYS A 211 18.82 15.94 21.51
C CYS A 211 19.23 16.94 20.41
N LEU A 212 18.30 17.34 19.53
CA LEU A 212 18.53 18.33 18.48
C LEU A 212 18.30 19.79 18.94
N ASP A 213 17.83 20.01 20.16
CA ASP A 213 17.59 21.34 20.71
C ASP A 213 18.85 21.87 21.40
N ASP A 214 19.49 22.87 20.79
CA ASP A 214 20.73 23.50 21.30
C ASP A 214 20.56 24.04 22.74
N LYS A 215 19.34 24.38 23.16
CA LYS A 215 19.06 24.88 24.51
C LYS A 215 19.37 23.83 25.59
N ILE A 216 19.29 22.55 25.25
CA ILE A 216 19.46 21.42 26.18
C ILE A 216 20.94 21.01 26.28
N GLY A 217 21.79 21.44 25.34
CA GLY A 217 23.22 21.10 25.33
C GLY A 217 23.99 21.62 26.56
N LYS A 218 23.48 22.64 27.25
CA LYS A 218 24.03 23.11 28.53
C LYS A 218 23.71 22.11 29.65
N ASP A 219 22.43 21.76 29.79
CA ASP A 219 21.96 20.86 30.86
C ASP A 219 22.55 19.46 30.71
N VAL A 220 22.68 18.96 29.48
CA VAL A 220 23.31 17.67 29.20
C VAL A 220 24.76 17.62 29.68
N ARG A 221 25.51 18.72 29.53
CA ARG A 221 26.91 18.81 30.01
C ARG A 221 26.99 18.96 31.52
N ILE A 222 26.13 19.79 32.12
CA ILE A 222 26.11 20.01 33.58
C ILE A 222 25.72 18.71 34.31
N TYR A 223 24.68 18.04 33.86
CA TYR A 223 24.16 16.82 34.47
C TYR A 223 24.81 15.53 33.93
N LYS A 224 25.79 15.64 33.02
CA LYS A 224 26.49 14.50 32.37
C LYS A 224 25.52 13.44 31.81
N MET A 225 24.43 13.89 31.19
CA MET A 225 23.33 13.03 30.73
C MET A 225 23.67 12.21 29.48
N GLN A 226 24.87 12.34 28.89
CA GLN A 226 25.22 11.66 27.63
C GLN A 226 25.09 10.14 27.73
N LYS A 227 25.47 9.56 28.87
CA LYS A 227 25.37 8.12 29.13
C LYS A 227 23.90 7.68 29.26
N TRP A 228 23.09 8.46 29.97
CA TRP A 228 21.66 8.19 30.11
C TRP A 228 20.92 8.19 28.77
N PHE A 229 21.18 9.18 27.90
CA PHE A 229 20.62 9.19 26.54
C PHE A 229 21.06 7.97 25.72
N SER A 230 22.35 7.64 25.77
CA SER A 230 22.90 6.50 25.03
C SER A 230 22.30 5.16 25.47
N ASP A 231 22.10 4.99 26.78
CA ASP A 231 21.46 3.80 27.36
C ASP A 231 19.97 3.75 27.00
N LYS A 232 19.28 4.90 27.03
CA LYS A 232 17.86 4.97 26.63
C LYS A 232 17.63 4.73 25.14
N PHE A 233 18.47 5.28 24.26
CA PHE A 233 18.39 4.98 22.82
C PHE A 233 18.74 3.52 22.51
N ARG A 234 19.61 2.88 23.29
CA ARG A 234 19.88 1.44 23.16
C ARG A 234 18.68 0.59 23.57
N PHE A 235 17.93 1.01 24.58
CA PHE A 235 16.71 0.34 25.02
C PHE A 235 15.54 0.52 24.04
N LEU A 236 15.46 1.68 23.38
CA LEU A 236 14.38 2.03 22.44
C LEU A 236 14.62 1.55 20.99
N ARG A 237 15.76 0.90 20.72
CA ARG A 237 16.12 0.32 19.41
C ARG A 237 15.73 -1.16 19.35
#